data_AF-A0A136KEJ6-F1
#
_entry.id   AF-A0A136KEJ6-F1
#
_cell.length_a   1.000
_cell.length_b   1.000
_cell.length_c   1.000
_cell.angle_alpha   90.00
_cell.angle_beta   90.00
_cell.angle_gamma   90.00
#
_symmetry.space_group_name_H-M   'P 1'
#
loop_
_entity.id
_entity.type
_entity.pdbx_description
1 polymer ?
#
loop_
_entity_poly.entity_id
_entity_poly.type
_entity_poly.pdbx_seq_one_letter_code
_entity_poly.pdbx_strand_id
1 'polypeptide(L)' 'MDPESATVFAKSFTILGMAANAIAEGLVVSSAFKAIGRNPKLEETMFSKVIISVALVESTAIYSLVAFFLI' A
#
# COMPACT_ATOMS: atom_id res chain seq x y z
N MET A 1 0.48 -28.88 14.73
CA MET A 1 0.48 -28.51 13.30
C MET A 1 1.69 -29.13 12.68
N ASP A 2 1.53 -29.79 11.54
CA ASP A 2 2.64 -30.15 10.68
C ASP A 2 3.24 -28.89 10.02
N PRO A 3 4.51 -28.93 9.56
CA PRO A 3 5.18 -27.78 8.97
C PRO A 3 4.50 -27.21 7.72
N GLU A 4 3.87 -28.07 6.90
CA GLU A 4 3.21 -27.65 5.66
C GLU A 4 1.97 -26.81 5.96
N SER A 5 1.13 -27.28 6.89
CA SER A 5 0.02 -26.50 7.42
C SER A 5 0.48 -25.15 7.99
N ALA A 6 1.59 -25.12 8.74
CA ALA A 6 2.13 -23.88 9.29
C ALA A 6 2.55 -22.86 8.21
N THR A 7 3.18 -23.33 7.13
CA THR A 7 3.55 -22.50 5.98
C THR A 7 2.32 -21.90 5.30
N VAL A 8 1.25 -22.68 5.07
CA VAL A 8 0.02 -22.18 4.44
C VAL A 8 -0.66 -21.09 5.28
N PHE A 9 -0.71 -21.27 6.60
CA PHE A 9 -1.24 -20.24 7.49
C PHE A 9 -0.38 -18.98 7.47
N ALA A 10 0.95 -19.11 7.56
CA ALA A 10 1.86 -17.97 7.53
C ALA A 10 1.72 -17.15 6.24
N LYS A 11 1.65 -17.82 5.08
CA LYS A 11 1.37 -17.19 3.78
C LYS A 11 0.03 -16.44 3.75
N SER A 12 -0.99 -17.02 4.35
CA SER A 12 -2.31 -16.38 4.40
C SER A 12 -2.26 -15.08 5.23
N PHE A 13 -1.54 -15.09 6.35
CA PHE A 13 -1.37 -13.91 7.20
C PHE A 13 -0.55 -12.80 6.54
N THR A 14 0.48 -13.11 5.77
CA THR A 14 1.29 -12.07 5.09
C THR A 14 0.46 -11.29 4.07
N ILE A 15 -0.43 -11.96 3.32
CA ILE A 15 -1.29 -11.31 2.33
C ILE A 15 -2.40 -10.46 2.94
N LEU A 16 -2.89 -10.79 4.14
CA LEU A 16 -3.86 -9.93 4.85
C LEU A 16 -3.30 -8.52 5.11
N GLY A 17 -1.99 -8.37 5.24
CA GLY A 17 -1.33 -7.07 5.36
C GLY A 17 -1.55 -6.14 4.16
N MET A 18 -1.84 -6.68 2.98
CA MET A 18 -2.09 -5.88 1.77
C MET A 18 -3.39 -5.07 1.85
N ALA A 19 -4.38 -5.50 2.63
CA ALA A 19 -5.63 -4.77 2.80
C ALA A 19 -5.42 -3.37 3.41
N ALA A 20 -4.47 -3.25 4.35
CA ALA A 20 -4.11 -1.97 4.93
C ALA A 20 -3.46 -1.04 3.91
N ASN A 21 -2.74 -1.59 2.93
CA ASN A 21 -2.09 -0.84 1.88
C ASN A 21 -3.11 -0.15 0.96
N ALA A 22 -4.10 -0.91 0.47
CA ALA A 22 -5.19 -0.37 -0.35
C ALA A 22 -5.94 0.79 0.34
N ILE A 23 -6.17 0.67 1.65
CA ILE A 23 -6.78 1.75 2.44
C ILE A 23 -5.84 2.96 2.52
N ALA A 24 -4.56 2.75 2.79
CA ALA A 24 -3.57 3.81 2.91
C ALA A 24 -3.40 4.60 1.60
N GLU A 25 -3.33 3.93 0.44
CA GLU A 25 -3.28 4.60 -0.85
C GLU A 25 -4.52 5.46 -1.11
N GLY A 26 -5.70 4.91 -0.82
CA GLY A 26 -6.95 5.66 -0.92
C GLY A 26 -6.95 6.92 -0.05
N LEU A 27 -6.41 6.83 1.16
CA LEU A 27 -6.27 7.97 2.06
C LEU A 27 -5.27 9.02 1.55
N VAL A 28 -4.14 8.59 0.98
CA VAL A 28 -3.14 9.49 0.37
C VAL A 28 -3.77 10.27 -0.78
N VAL A 29 -4.40 9.58 -1.72
CA VAL A 29 -5.02 10.21 -2.90
C VAL A 29 -6.19 11.11 -2.49
N SER A 30 -7.06 10.65 -1.57
CA SER A 30 -8.17 11.46 -1.04
C SER A 30 -7.68 12.76 -0.39
N SER A 31 -6.58 12.69 0.37
CA SER A 31 -5.99 13.85 1.02
C SER A 31 -5.39 14.84 0.01
N ALA A 32 -4.74 14.33 -1.04
CA ALA A 32 -4.24 15.16 -2.12
C ALA A 32 -5.38 15.90 -2.87
N PHE A 33 -6.47 15.21 -3.19
CA PHE A 33 -7.63 15.85 -3.84
C PHE A 33 -8.32 16.88 -2.95
N LYS A 34 -8.42 16.62 -1.64
CA LYS A 34 -8.90 17.64 -0.68
C LYS A 34 -8.00 18.87 -0.64
N ALA A 35 -6.68 18.69 -0.74
CA ALA A 35 -5.72 19.79 -0.79
C ALA A 35 -5.85 20.61 -2.10
N ILE A 36 -5.93 19.92 -3.25
CA ILE A 36 -6.14 20.57 -4.56
C ILE A 36 -7.47 21.32 -4.59
N GLY A 37 -8.56 20.73 -4.07
CA GLY A 37 -9.86 21.40 -4.01
C GLY A 37 -9.86 22.67 -3.15
N ARG A 38 -8.96 22.78 -2.15
CA ARG A 38 -8.77 23.99 -1.34
C ARG A 38 -7.86 25.02 -2.01
N ASN A 39 -6.88 24.58 -2.81
CA ASN A 39 -5.98 25.44 -3.55
C ASN A 39 -5.61 24.80 -4.91
N PRO A 40 -6.33 25.14 -5.99
CA PRO A 40 -6.13 24.56 -7.31
C PRO A 40 -4.71 24.74 -7.87
N LYS A 41 -3.98 25.78 -7.45
CA LYS A 41 -2.59 26.02 -7.87
C LYS A 41 -1.62 24.92 -7.45
N LEU A 42 -2.02 24.05 -6.50
CA LEU A 42 -1.18 22.94 -6.05
C LEU A 42 -1.10 21.79 -7.06
N GLU A 43 -2.06 21.69 -7.99
CA GLU A 43 -2.21 20.55 -8.90
C GLU A 43 -0.92 20.20 -9.65
N GLU A 44 -0.25 21.18 -10.26
CA GLU A 44 1.00 20.99 -11.01
C GLU A 44 2.11 20.34 -10.17
N THR A 45 2.20 20.70 -8.89
CA THR A 45 3.24 20.17 -7.98
C THR A 45 2.77 18.92 -7.24
N MET A 46 1.47 18.61 -7.27
CA MET A 46 0.88 17.54 -6.48
C MET A 46 0.98 16.18 -7.14
N PHE A 47 0.85 16.11 -8.46
CA PHE A 47 0.88 14.85 -9.19
C PHE A 47 2.12 14.02 -8.86
N SER A 48 3.32 14.57 -9.04
CA SER A 48 4.57 13.85 -8.76
C SER A 48 4.71 13.43 -7.29
N LYS A 49 4.23 14.25 -6.34
CA LYS A 49 4.29 13.91 -4.91
C LYS A 49 3.33 12.77 -4.56
N VAL A 50 2.14 12.74 -5.17
CA VAL A 50 1.19 11.63 -5.00
C VAL A 50 1.80 10.35 -5.55
N ILE A 51 2.38 10.36 -6.76
CA ILE A 51 3.02 9.17 -7.35
C ILE A 51 4.12 8.62 -6.43
N ILE A 52 5.01 9.48 -5.92
CA ILE A 52 6.06 9.07 -4.99
C ILE A 52 5.47 8.50 -3.69
N SER A 53 4.43 9.15 -3.14
CA SER A 53 3.80 8.70 -1.90
C SER A 53 3.10 7.35 -2.05
N VAL A 54 2.36 7.16 -3.16
CA VAL A 54 1.70 5.90 -3.50
C VAL A 54 2.75 4.81 -3.70
N ALA A 55 3.83 5.06 -4.45
CA ALA A 55 4.91 4.08 -4.63
C ALA A 55 5.58 3.66 -3.31
N LEU A 56 5.76 4.59 -2.37
CA LEU A 56 6.27 4.28 -1.04
C LEU A 56 5.31 3.42 -0.23
N VAL A 57 4.01 3.72 -0.30
CA VAL A 57 2.96 2.95 0.37
C VAL A 57 2.88 1.54 -0.25
N GLU A 58 2.82 1.43 -1.57
CA GLU A 58 2.80 0.17 -2.33
C GLU A 58 4.02 -0.73 -2.05
N SER A 59 5.19 -0.14 -1.77
CA SER A 59 6.40 -0.93 -1.43
C SER A 59 6.19 -1.90 -0.26
N THR A 60 5.30 -1.56 0.68
CA THR A 60 4.97 -2.43 1.83
C THR A 60 4.12 -3.64 1.42
N ALA A 61 3.27 -3.50 0.39
CA ALA A 61 2.54 -4.63 -0.21
C ALA A 61 3.50 -5.53 -0.98
N ILE A 62 4.46 -4.95 -1.71
CA ILE A 62 5.49 -5.71 -2.41
C ILE A 62 6.29 -6.55 -1.41
N TYR A 63 6.69 -6.02 -0.25
CA TYR A 63 7.38 -6.81 0.77
C TYR A 63 6.52 -7.96 1.32
N SER A 64 5.21 -7.73 1.48
CA SER A 64 4.27 -8.79 1.90
C SER A 64 4.17 -9.91 0.85
N LEU A 65 4.14 -9.55 -0.42
CA LEU A 65 4.12 -10.48 -1.55
C LEU A 65 5.45 -11.26 -1.68
N VAL A 66 6.58 -10.58 -1.51
CA VAL A 66 7.90 -11.24 -1.51
C VAL A 66 7.99 -12.24 -0.35
N ALA A 67 7.55 -11.85 0.85
CA ALA A 67 7.53 -12.76 2.01
C ALA A 67 6.65 -14.00 1.74
N PHE A 68 5.48 -13.84 1.10
CA PHE A 68 4.62 -14.95 0.73
C PHE A 68 5.31 -16.00 -0.16
N PHE A 69 6.14 -15.58 -1.11
CA PHE A 69 6.86 -16.51 -1.99
C PHE A 69 8.09 -17.14 -1.33
N LEU A 70 8.65 -16.52 -0.30
CA LEU A 70 9.84 -17.00 0.42
C LEU A 70 9.51 -17.93 1.59
N ILE A 71 8.34 -17.77 2.21
CA ILE A 71 7.81 -18.66 3.26
C ILE A 71 7.37 -20.00 2.65
#